data_AF-A0A7Y0SFC6-F1
#
_entry.id   AF-A0A7Y0SFC6-F1
#
_cell.length_a   1.000
_cell.length_b   1.000
_cell.length_c   1.000
_cell.angle_alpha   90.00
_cell.angle_beta   90.00
_cell.angle_gamma   90.00
#
_symmetry.space_group_name_H-M   'P 1'
#
loop_
_entity.id
_entity.type
_entity.pdbx_description
1 polymer ?
#
loop_
_entity_poly.entity_id
_entity_poly.type
_entity_poly.pdbx_seq_one_letter_code
_entity_poly.pdbx_strand_id
1 'polypeptide(L)'
;PEGWSVEEAKSQLDVLRGFSYKGKGLVGSLDEGVPMHNLNSVLEGGGYKYAGLKFYSEEFKEKFAIQEGDVLVANTEQGHNHLLIGYGA
;
A
#
# COMPACT_ATOMS: atom_id res chain seq x y z
N PRO A 1 -7.58 25.27 13.65
CA PRO A 1 -6.85 26.46 14.15
C PRO A 1 -7.16 27.66 13.25
N GLU A 2 -6.70 28.86 13.60
CA GLU A 2 -6.83 30.01 12.69
C GLU A 2 -6.19 29.69 11.32
N GLY A 3 -6.92 29.92 10.23
CA GLY A 3 -6.52 29.57 8.86
C GLY A 3 -6.78 28.13 8.41
N TRP A 4 -7.26 27.24 9.29
CA TRP A 4 -7.63 25.88 8.92
C TRP A 4 -9.14 25.75 8.72
N SER A 5 -9.56 25.10 7.63
CA SER A 5 -10.93 24.65 7.43
C SER A 5 -11.06 23.15 7.67
N VAL A 6 -12.28 22.72 8.01
CA VAL A 6 -12.65 21.31 8.00
C VAL A 6 -13.13 21.00 6.59
N GLU A 7 -12.43 20.10 5.91
CA GLU A 7 -12.78 19.64 4.57
C GLU A 7 -12.97 18.12 4.57
N GLU A 8 -13.71 17.62 3.59
CA GLU A 8 -13.74 16.19 3.33
C GLU A 8 -12.40 15.74 2.75
N ALA A 9 -11.81 14.66 3.29
CA ALA A 9 -10.54 14.13 2.79
C ALA A 9 -10.56 13.86 1.27
N LYS A 10 -11.70 13.42 0.74
CA LYS A 10 -11.91 13.15 -0.68
C LYS A 10 -11.80 14.39 -1.57
N SER A 11 -11.98 15.60 -1.02
CA SER A 11 -11.79 16.83 -1.79
C SER A 11 -10.32 17.18 -1.99
N GLN A 12 -9.42 16.51 -1.25
CA GLN A 12 -7.98 16.78 -1.25
C GLN A 12 -7.14 15.57 -1.71
N LEU A 13 -7.79 14.42 -1.93
CA LEU A 13 -7.10 13.14 -2.17
C LEU A 13 -7.82 12.31 -3.24
N ASP A 14 -7.04 11.73 -4.15
CA ASP A 14 -7.48 10.64 -5.00
C ASP A 14 -7.23 9.30 -4.29
N VAL A 15 -8.29 8.51 -4.12
CA VAL A 15 -8.21 7.20 -3.45
C VAL A 15 -8.32 6.09 -4.47
N LEU A 16 -7.25 5.32 -4.61
CA LEU A 16 -7.22 4.13 -5.44
C LEU A 16 -7.17 2.86 -4.58
N ARG A 17 -8.15 1.97 -4.77
CA ARG A 17 -8.06 0.60 -4.25
C ARG A 17 -7.11 -0.21 -5.13
N GLY A 18 -6.19 -0.94 -4.50
CA GLY A 18 -5.32 -1.90 -5.17
C GLY A 18 -6.08 -3.05 -5.87
N PHE A 19 -5.34 -3.98 -6.46
CA PHE A 19 -5.90 -5.08 -7.25
C PHE A 19 -5.60 -6.44 -6.64
N SER A 20 -6.45 -7.42 -6.98
CA SER A 20 -6.17 -8.82 -6.68
C SER A 20 -5.23 -9.39 -7.73
N TYR A 21 -4.23 -10.16 -7.29
CA TYR A 21 -3.26 -10.83 -8.15
C TYR A 21 -3.34 -12.36 -7.99
N LYS A 22 -2.80 -13.09 -8.97
CA LYS A 22 -2.71 -14.55 -8.90
C LYS A 22 -1.33 -14.97 -8.43
N GLY A 23 -1.25 -16.03 -7.61
CA GLY A 23 0.03 -16.53 -7.10
C GLY A 23 1.03 -16.92 -8.19
N LYS A 24 0.56 -17.37 -9.37
CA LYS A 24 1.40 -17.73 -10.52
C LYS A 24 2.23 -16.57 -11.10
N GLY A 25 1.84 -15.33 -10.83
CA GLY A 25 2.59 -14.15 -11.26
C GLY A 25 3.66 -13.70 -10.25
N LEU A 26 3.75 -14.35 -9.08
CA LEU A 26 4.79 -14.05 -8.10
C LEU A 26 6.13 -14.64 -8.55
N VAL A 27 7.16 -13.80 -8.51
CA VAL A 27 8.54 -14.17 -8.89
C VAL A 27 9.51 -13.88 -7.76
N GLY A 28 10.74 -14.39 -7.86
CA GLY A 28 11.69 -14.40 -6.75
C GLY A 28 12.41 -13.08 -6.53
N SER A 29 12.54 -12.26 -7.58
CA SER A 29 13.43 -11.11 -7.57
C SER A 29 13.09 -10.04 -8.62
N LEU A 30 13.81 -8.92 -8.54
CA LEU A 30 13.60 -7.72 -9.38
C LEU A 30 13.99 -7.92 -10.85
N ASP A 31 14.84 -8.88 -11.15
CA ASP A 31 15.21 -9.27 -12.52
C ASP A 31 14.10 -10.06 -13.24
N GLU A 32 13.15 -10.62 -12.49
CA GLU A 32 12.04 -11.42 -13.03
C GLU A 32 10.70 -10.66 -13.07
N GLY A 33 10.61 -9.50 -12.43
CA GLY A 33 9.37 -8.74 -12.33
C GLY A 33 9.52 -7.41 -11.58
N VAL A 34 8.39 -6.75 -11.30
CA VAL A 34 8.39 -5.44 -10.64
C VAL A 34 8.09 -5.55 -9.15
N PRO A 35 8.58 -4.63 -8.30
CA PRO A 35 8.21 -4.56 -6.90
C PRO A 35 6.69 -4.42 -6.74
N MET A 36 6.11 -5.27 -5.91
CA MET A 36 4.68 -5.26 -5.58
C MET A 36 4.51 -5.07 -4.07
N HIS A 37 4.09 -3.87 -3.70
CA HIS A 37 3.66 -3.56 -2.35
C HIS A 37 2.37 -4.32 -2.04
N ASN A 38 2.35 -5.01 -0.92
CA ASN A 38 1.20 -5.79 -0.49
C ASN A 38 0.98 -5.59 1.02
N LEU A 39 0.00 -6.30 1.57
CA LEU A 39 -0.37 -6.13 2.96
C LEU A 39 0.80 -6.43 3.94
N ASN A 40 1.66 -7.40 3.63
CA ASN A 40 2.84 -7.73 4.43
C ASN A 40 4.00 -6.73 4.24
N SER A 41 3.86 -5.74 3.34
CA SER A 41 4.83 -4.65 3.18
C SER A 41 4.65 -3.53 4.21
N VAL A 42 3.67 -3.63 5.11
CA VAL A 42 3.36 -2.62 6.14
C VAL A 42 3.66 -3.20 7.52
N LEU A 43 4.32 -2.43 8.38
CA LEU A 43 4.54 -2.79 9.78
C LEU A 43 3.29 -2.50 10.62
N GLU A 44 3.08 -3.25 11.71
CA GLU A 44 2.14 -2.83 12.74
C GLU A 44 2.53 -1.45 13.29
N GLY A 45 1.54 -0.58 13.49
CA GLY A 45 1.76 0.83 13.87
C GLY A 45 2.16 1.74 12.70
N GLY A 46 2.29 1.21 11.48
CA GLY A 46 2.71 1.96 10.30
C GLY A 46 4.22 1.93 10.04
N GLY A 47 4.61 2.46 8.90
CA GLY A 47 5.96 2.30 8.35
C GLY A 47 6.08 1.10 7.40
N TYR A 48 7.24 0.96 6.78
CA TYR A 48 7.44 0.05 5.66
C TYR A 48 8.29 -1.18 6.03
N LYS A 49 7.79 -2.37 5.69
CA LYS A 49 8.44 -3.67 5.92
C LYS A 49 9.01 -4.21 4.60
N TYR A 50 10.28 -3.91 4.32
CA TYR A 50 10.97 -4.40 3.12
C TYR A 50 10.97 -5.93 2.98
N ALA A 51 11.09 -6.67 4.09
CA ALA A 51 11.08 -8.13 4.09
C ALA A 51 9.75 -8.75 3.61
N GLY A 52 8.66 -7.97 3.56
CA GLY A 52 7.38 -8.42 3.03
C GLY A 52 7.10 -7.98 1.58
N LEU A 53 8.06 -7.30 0.94
CA LEU A 53 7.98 -6.98 -0.48
C LEU A 53 7.94 -8.27 -1.31
N LYS A 54 7.11 -8.26 -2.36
CA LYS A 54 7.04 -9.32 -3.37
C LYS A 54 7.36 -8.75 -4.74
N PHE A 55 7.61 -9.62 -5.70
CA PHE A 55 7.79 -9.24 -7.10
C PHE A 55 6.68 -9.86 -7.96
N TYR A 56 6.23 -9.15 -8.99
CA TYR A 56 5.13 -9.57 -9.86
C TYR A 56 5.49 -9.41 -11.35
N SER A 57 5.18 -10.42 -12.16
CA SER A 57 5.58 -10.47 -13.58
C SER A 57 4.42 -10.49 -14.57
N GLU A 58 3.17 -10.66 -14.12
CA GLU A 58 2.01 -10.56 -15.02
C GLU A 58 1.57 -9.10 -15.22
N GLU A 59 0.76 -8.87 -16.25
CA GLU A 59 0.22 -7.55 -16.55
C GLU A 59 -0.67 -7.02 -15.43
N PHE A 60 -0.54 -5.73 -15.17
CA PHE A 60 -1.40 -4.93 -14.31
C PHE A 60 -1.72 -3.60 -15.00
N LYS A 61 -2.82 -2.95 -14.59
CA LYS A 61 -3.19 -1.65 -15.17
C LYS A 61 -2.25 -0.57 -14.67
N GLU A 62 -1.86 0.34 -15.56
CA GLU A 62 -0.94 1.45 -15.28
C GLU A 62 -1.36 2.28 -14.06
N LYS A 63 -2.66 2.49 -13.85
CA LYS A 63 -3.18 3.19 -12.66
C LYS A 63 -2.72 2.61 -11.33
N PHE A 64 -2.28 1.35 -11.27
CA PHE A 64 -1.78 0.71 -10.04
C PHE A 64 -0.28 0.93 -9.81
N ALA A 65 0.44 1.49 -10.78
CA ALA A 65 1.78 1.99 -10.55
C ALA A 65 1.70 3.21 -9.63
N ILE A 66 2.54 3.22 -8.59
CA ILE A 66 2.64 4.33 -7.65
C ILE A 66 3.89 5.16 -7.96
N GLN A 67 3.87 6.41 -7.54
CA GLN A 67 4.98 7.35 -7.70
C GLN A 67 5.43 7.92 -6.35
N GLU A 68 6.57 8.60 -6.35
CA GLU A 68 7.03 9.33 -5.17
C GLU A 68 5.96 10.35 -4.72
N GLY A 69 5.67 10.36 -3.43
CA GLY A 69 4.62 11.20 -2.83
C GLY A 69 3.28 10.48 -2.61
N ASP A 70 3.06 9.32 -3.24
CA ASP A 70 1.87 8.51 -2.96
C ASP A 70 1.92 7.90 -1.56
N VAL A 71 0.76 7.77 -0.92
CA VAL A 71 0.61 7.17 0.42
C VAL A 71 -0.03 5.79 0.30
N LEU A 72 0.71 4.75 0.67
CA LEU A 72 0.18 3.39 0.76
C LEU A 72 -0.54 3.18 2.10
N VAL A 73 -1.81 2.75 2.04
CA VAL A 73 -2.63 2.48 3.22
C VAL A 73 -3.05 1.01 3.24
N ALA A 74 -2.74 0.32 4.34
CA ALA A 74 -3.30 -0.99 4.62
C ALA A 74 -4.75 -0.85 5.13
N ASN A 75 -5.70 -1.36 4.36
CA ASN A 75 -7.14 -1.32 4.71
C ASN A 75 -7.70 -2.67 5.18
N THR A 76 -6.82 -3.63 5.48
CA THR A 76 -7.20 -4.96 5.96
C THR A 76 -6.30 -5.31 7.13
N GLU A 77 -6.86 -5.68 8.27
CA GLU A 77 -6.06 -6.12 9.40
C GLU A 77 -5.36 -7.48 9.12
N GLN A 78 -4.11 -7.63 9.56
CA GLN A 78 -3.33 -8.88 9.43
C GLN A 78 -3.21 -9.67 10.73
N GLY A 79 -3.19 -8.97 11.87
CA GLY A 79 -3.03 -9.53 13.19
C GLY A 79 -4.34 -9.55 13.98
N HIS A 80 -4.34 -10.27 15.10
CA HIS A 80 -5.51 -10.33 15.98
C HIS A 80 -5.67 -9.09 16.87
N ASN A 81 -4.63 -8.26 16.98
CA ASN A 81 -4.58 -7.13 17.90
C ASN A 81 -5.02 -5.80 17.27
N HIS A 82 -5.44 -5.80 16.00
CA HIS A 82 -5.91 -4.60 15.31
C HIS A 82 -4.90 -3.44 15.25
N LEU A 83 -3.60 -3.78 15.17
CA LEU A 83 -2.50 -2.82 15.27
C LEU A 83 -1.99 -2.32 13.91
N LEU A 84 -2.55 -2.79 12.80
CA LEU A 84 -1.96 -2.49 11.49
C LEU A 84 -2.19 -1.05 11.05
N ILE A 85 -3.36 -0.48 11.36
CA ILE A 85 -3.63 0.93 11.08
C ILE A 85 -2.78 1.76 12.06
N GLY A 86 -1.87 2.56 11.52
CA GLY A 86 -1.04 3.46 12.32
C GLY A 86 -1.90 4.41 13.16
N TYR A 87 -1.46 4.67 14.39
CA TYR A 87 -2.04 5.70 15.24
C TYR A 87 -1.20 6.97 15.14
N GLY A 88 -1.86 8.13 15.20
CA GLY A 88 -1.14 9.39 15.36
C GLY A 88 -0.42 9.39 16.71
N ALA A 89 0.90 9.59 16.70
CA ALA A 89 1.69 9.87 17.89
C ALA A 89 1.48 11.32 18.35
#